data_AF-A0A368L6X9-F1
#
_entry.id   AF-A0A368L6X9-F1
#
_cell.length_a   1.000
_cell.length_b   1.000
_cell.length_c   1.000
_cell.angle_alpha   90.00
_cell.angle_beta   90.00
_cell.angle_gamma   90.00
#
_symmetry.space_group_name_H-M   'P 1'
#
loop_
_entity.id
_entity.type
_entity.pdbx_description
1 polymer ?
#
loop_
_entity_poly.entity_id
_entity_poly.type
_entity_poly.pdbx_seq_one_letter_code
_entity_poly.pdbx_strand_id
1 'polypeptide(L)'
;MHTQTVNPSVSTINTLPAAYQARRQRCEVWTRVMGYHRPVSAFNIGKQGEFAERQYFVAPTLSASHSVPAPMASAAQAVDSCCV
;
A
#
# COMPACT_ATOMS: atom_id res chain seq x y z
N MET A 1 15.07 30.33 16.32
CA MET A 1 14.24 30.48 15.11
C MET A 1 14.67 29.42 14.11
N HIS A 2 14.24 28.17 14.25
CA HIS A 2 14.61 27.10 13.32
C HIS A 2 13.66 27.13 12.12
N THR A 3 14.13 27.59 10.97
CA THR A 3 13.37 27.59 9.71
C THR A 3 13.47 26.22 9.07
N GLN A 4 12.34 25.52 8.97
CA GLN A 4 12.26 24.28 8.20
C GLN A 4 12.40 24.63 6.72
N THR A 5 13.49 24.17 6.10
CA THR A 5 13.68 24.24 4.65
C THR A 5 12.85 23.13 4.04
N VAL A 6 11.67 23.47 3.52
CA VAL A 6 10.83 22.51 2.79
C VAL A 6 11.46 22.33 1.41
N ASN A 7 12.00 21.15 1.14
CA ASN A 7 12.60 20.84 -0.17
C ASN A 7 11.52 20.93 -1.27
N PRO A 8 11.68 21.78 -2.30
CA PRO A 8 10.64 22.01 -3.31
C PRO A 8 10.46 20.85 -4.30
N SER A 9 11.26 19.78 -4.21
CA SER A 9 11.24 18.65 -5.15
C SER A 9 10.18 17.58 -4.87
N VAL A 10 9.46 17.65 -3.75
CA VAL A 10 8.48 16.62 -3.34
C VAL A 10 7.04 16.93 -3.82
N SER A 11 6.78 18.14 -4.34
CA SER A 11 5.40 18.60 -4.60
C SER A 11 4.83 18.26 -5.97
N THR A 12 5.61 17.71 -6.91
CA THR A 12 5.16 17.56 -8.32
C THR A 12 4.51 16.21 -8.65
N ILE A 13 4.67 15.18 -7.82
CA ILE A 13 4.25 13.80 -8.16
C ILE A 13 2.72 13.58 -8.15
N ASN A 14 1.95 14.46 -7.52
CA ASN A 14 0.52 14.24 -7.26
C ASN A 14 -0.43 15.17 -8.01
N THR A 15 0.07 16.06 -8.86
CA THR A 15 -0.76 17.09 -9.52
C THR A 15 -1.15 16.64 -10.92
N LEU A 16 -2.27 15.92 -11.02
CA LEU A 16 -2.92 15.67 -12.31
C LEU A 16 -3.87 16.83 -12.67
N PRO A 17 -4.04 17.16 -13.97
CA PRO A 17 -4.96 18.20 -14.41
C PRO A 17 -6.38 18.02 -13.87
N ALA A 18 -7.09 19.13 -13.58
CA ALA A 18 -8.42 19.09 -12.96
C ALA A 18 -9.43 18.22 -13.72
N ALA A 19 -9.37 18.22 -15.06
CA ALA A 19 -10.20 17.37 -15.92
C ALA A 19 -9.93 15.86 -15.75
N TYR A 20 -8.75 15.47 -15.28
CA TYR A 20 -8.43 14.08 -14.93
C TYR A 20 -8.85 13.74 -13.49
N GLN A 21 -8.81 14.70 -12.57
CA GLN A 21 -9.30 14.48 -11.20
C GLN A 21 -10.80 14.19 -11.18
N ALA A 22 -11.59 14.94 -11.96
CA ALA A 22 -13.05 14.78 -12.00
C ALA A 22 -13.54 13.43 -12.57
N ARG A 23 -12.73 12.75 -13.37
CA ARG A 23 -13.06 11.44 -13.97
C ARG A 23 -12.54 10.24 -13.16
N ARG A 24 -11.84 10.48 -12.05
CA ARG A 24 -11.30 9.39 -11.22
C ARG A 24 -12.45 8.65 -10.55
N GLN A 25 -12.44 7.33 -10.70
CA GLN A 25 -13.30 6.44 -9.94
C GLN A 25 -12.51 5.89 -8.75
N ARG A 26 -13.19 5.70 -7.61
CA ARG A 26 -12.55 5.07 -6.45
C ARG A 26 -12.35 3.59 -6.75
N CYS A 27 -11.13 3.12 -6.56
CA CYS A 27 -10.86 1.69 -6.59
C CYS A 27 -11.45 1.04 -5.34
N GLU A 28 -12.21 -0.03 -5.52
CA GLU A 28 -12.64 -0.86 -4.41
C GLU A 28 -11.52 -1.84 -4.04
N VAL A 29 -11.23 -1.92 -2.75
CA VAL A 29 -10.27 -2.89 -2.22
C VAL A 29 -11.03 -4.14 -1.80
N TRP A 30 -10.58 -5.28 -2.28
CA TRP A 30 -11.18 -6.58 -2.02
C TRP A 30 -10.18 -7.47 -1.28
N THR A 31 -10.68 -8.29 -0.35
CA THR A 31 -9.85 -9.22 0.41
C THR A 31 -10.50 -10.59 0.49
N ARG A 32 -9.68 -11.61 0.69
CA ARG A 32 -10.14 -12.99 0.88
C ARG A 32 -10.51 -13.22 2.35
N VAL A 33 -11.76 -13.59 2.60
CA VAL A 33 -12.27 -13.97 3.92
C VAL A 33 -12.76 -15.41 3.86
N MET A 34 -12.12 -16.32 4.59
CA MET A 34 -12.52 -17.73 4.73
C MET A 34 -12.79 -18.50 3.42
N GLY A 35 -12.33 -18.01 2.27
CA GLY A 35 -12.52 -18.67 0.98
C GLY A 35 -13.06 -17.80 -0.14
N TYR A 36 -13.75 -16.69 0.17
CA TYR A 36 -14.39 -15.83 -0.83
C TYR A 36 -13.87 -14.40 -0.80
N HIS A 37 -14.08 -13.66 -1.89
CA HIS A 37 -13.73 -12.25 -2.00
C HIS A 37 -14.86 -11.39 -1.42
N ARG A 38 -14.51 -10.50 -0.49
CA ARG A 38 -15.41 -9.52 0.11
C ARG A 38 -14.80 -8.12 -0.04
N PRO A 39 -15.58 -7.09 -0.41
CA PRO A 39 -15.07 -5.74 -0.44
C PRO A 39 -14.80 -5.27 1.00
N VAL A 40 -13.66 -4.61 1.20
CA VAL A 40 -13.24 -4.09 2.50
C VAL A 40 -14.23 -3.02 3.01
N SER A 41 -14.86 -2.29 2.09
CA SER A 41 -15.91 -1.31 2.43
C SER A 41 -17.12 -1.92 3.15
N ALA A 42 -17.36 -3.23 2.99
CA ALA A 42 -18.45 -3.94 3.65
C ALA A 42 -18.08 -4.48 5.04
N PHE A 43 -16.94 -4.09 5.62
CA PHE A 43 -16.51 -4.61 6.93
C PHE A 43 -17.23 -3.90 8.09
N ASN A 44 -17.84 -4.70 8.95
CA ASN A 44 -18.37 -4.21 10.24
C ASN A 44 -17.23 -3.94 11.22
N ILE A 45 -17.47 -3.17 12.28
CA ILE A 45 -16.46 -2.77 13.28
C ILE A 45 -15.69 -3.97 13.83
N GLY A 46 -16.37 -5.06 14.20
CA GLY A 46 -15.70 -6.27 14.70
C GLY A 46 -14.77 -6.92 13.68
N LYS A 47 -15.12 -6.90 12.38
CA LYS A 47 -14.28 -7.45 11.32
C LYS A 47 -13.08 -6.56 11.00
N GLN A 48 -13.23 -5.25 11.15
CA GLN A 48 -12.13 -4.29 11.03
C GLN A 48 -11.10 -4.52 12.14
N GLY A 49 -11.55 -4.74 13.38
CA GLY A 49 -10.68 -5.11 14.51
C GLY A 49 -9.93 -6.41 14.26
N GLU A 50 -10.64 -7.49 13.94
CA GLU A 50 -10.03 -8.79 13.62
C GLU A 50 -9.01 -8.66 12.46
N PHE A 51 -9.30 -7.84 11.45
CA PHE A 51 -8.39 -7.64 10.32
C PHE A 51 -7.13 -6.86 10.71
N ALA A 52 -7.25 -5.86 11.57
CA ALA A 52 -6.13 -5.05 12.04
C ALA A 52 -5.14 -5.86 12.90
N GLU A 53 -5.62 -6.89 13.60
CA GLU A 53 -4.80 -7.77 14.43
C GLU A 53 -4.08 -8.87 13.63
N ARG A 54 -4.32 -8.98 12.31
CA ARG A 54 -3.67 -9.99 11.47
C ARG A 54 -2.18 -9.70 11.32
N GLN A 55 -1.38 -10.73 11.58
CA GLN A 55 0.06 -10.69 11.35
C GLN A 55 0.39 -11.24 9.96
N TYR A 56 1.16 -10.47 9.19
CA TYR A 56 1.65 -10.88 7.88
C TYR A 56 2.98 -11.60 8.03
N PHE A 57 3.15 -12.68 7.26
CA PHE A 57 4.45 -13.29 7.09
C PHE A 57 5.35 -12.35 6.28
N VAL A 58 6.50 -12.00 6.84
CA VAL A 58 7.56 -11.28 6.14
C VAL A 58 8.64 -12.30 5.80
N ALA A 59 8.83 -12.57 4.51
CA ALA A 59 9.91 -13.43 4.07
C ALA A 59 11.27 -12.82 4.47
N PRO A 60 12.26 -13.63 4.87
CA PRO A 60 13.61 -13.14 5.10
C PRO A 60 14.13 -12.41 3.86
N THR A 61 14.55 -11.16 4.02
CA THR A 61 15.26 -10.48 2.94
C THR A 61 16.62 -11.16 2.80
N LEU A 62 16.89 -11.78 1.65
CA LEU A 62 18.25 -12.22 1.34
C LEU A 62 19.13 -10.97 1.42
N SER A 63 20.13 -10.96 2.31
CA SER A 63 21.03 -9.83 2.53
C SER A 63 21.93 -9.68 1.30
N ALA A 64 21.39 -9.09 0.24
CA ALA A 64 22.20 -8.64 -0.88
C ALA A 64 23.03 -7.46 -0.38
N SER A 65 24.35 -7.66 -0.32
CA SER A 65 25.38 -6.64 -0.20
C SER A 65 25.43 -5.74 -1.44
N HIS A 66 24.28 -5.21 -1.85
CA HIS A 66 24.14 -4.12 -2.80
C HIS A 66 23.53 -2.96 -2.03
N SER A 67 24.29 -1.87 -1.89
CA SER A 67 23.83 -0.62 -1.31
C SER A 67 22.72 -0.04 -2.19
N VAL A 68 21.48 -0.43 -1.93
CA VAL A 68 20.30 0.23 -2.47
C VAL A 68 19.92 1.33 -1.48
N PRO A 69 19.88 2.61 -1.89
CA PRO A 69 19.37 3.66 -1.02
C PRO A 69 17.88 3.39 -0.78
N ALA A 70 17.48 3.36 0.49
CA ALA A 70 16.13 3.05 0.92
C ALA A 70 15.08 3.96 0.25
N PRO A 71 14.03 3.38 -0.37
CA PRO A 71 12.75 4.05 -0.48
C PRO A 71 11.81 3.49 0.60
N MET A 72 11.30 4.44 1.38
CA MET A 72 10.01 4.47 2.07
C MET A 72 9.08 3.24 1.97
N ALA A 73 8.57 2.83 3.13
CA ALA A 73 7.47 1.88 3.32
C ALA A 73 6.32 2.02 2.29
N SER A 74 6.07 0.96 1.52
CA SER A 74 4.72 0.60 1.02
C SER A 74 4.73 -0.76 0.33
N ALA A 75 4.04 -1.71 0.95
CA ALA A 75 3.32 -2.86 0.40
C ALA A 75 3.75 -3.49 -0.95
N ALA A 76 4.21 -4.73 -0.82
CA ALA A 76 3.71 -5.91 -1.53
C ALA A 76 3.51 -5.85 -3.06
N GLN A 77 4.37 -6.58 -3.78
CA GLN A 77 3.94 -7.58 -4.77
C GLN A 77 5.12 -8.48 -5.16
N ALA A 78 5.21 -9.64 -4.50
CA ALA A 78 5.90 -10.79 -5.04
C ALA A 78 5.05 -11.33 -6.19
N VAL A 79 5.68 -11.47 -7.36
CA VAL A 79 5.10 -12.13 -8.52
C VAL A 79 4.99 -13.62 -8.25
N ASP A 80 3.79 -14.12 -8.51
CA ASP A 80 3.36 -15.49 -8.34
C ASP A 80 4.04 -16.40 -9.38
N SER A 81 4.88 -17.33 -8.93
CA SER A 81 5.42 -18.42 -9.74
C SER A 81 5.56 -19.71 -8.92
N CYS A 82 4.56 -20.58 -9.11
CA CYS A 82 4.59 -22.04 -9.07
C CYS A 82 4.32 -22.82 -7.74
N CYS A 83 3.53 -23.90 -7.91
CA CYS A 83 3.04 -24.95 -6.99
C CYS A 83 1.89 -24.52 -6.06
N VAL A 84 0.65 -25.00 -6.20
CA VAL A 84 0.10 -26.30 -6.66
C VAL A 84 -1.14 -26.10 -7.52
#